data_AF-A0A1X3HB60-F1
#
_entry.id   AF-A0A1X3HB60-F1
#
_cell.length_a   1.000
_cell.length_b   1.000
_cell.length_c   1.000
_cell.angle_alpha   90.00
_cell.angle_beta   90.00
_cell.angle_gamma   90.00
#
_symmetry.space_group_name_H-M   'P 1'
#
loop_
_entity.id
_entity.type
_entity.pdbx_description
1 polymer ?
#
loop_
_entity_poly.entity_id
_entity_poly.type
_entity_poly.pdbx_seq_one_letter_code
_entity_poly.pdbx_strand_id
1 'polypeptide(L)'
;MGQTKKLIDCHDCDHPVSPSASACPNCGSKVPFGPPVLHRKRPPVYNIEARNDRNMVVFAVTLGGLGAAYGFATSAGPLSAALLVTSYGMLGVLVGVPLAALFNVTRRLWR
;
A
#
# COMPACT_ATOMS: atom_id res chain seq x y z
N MET A 1 30.66 -24.00 -14.09
CA MET A 1 29.48 -24.78 -13.65
C MET A 1 28.65 -23.89 -12.75
N GLY A 2 27.54 -23.33 -13.26
CA GLY A 2 26.72 -22.36 -12.55
C GLY A 2 25.92 -23.03 -11.44
N GLN A 3 26.11 -22.60 -10.19
CA GLN A 3 25.23 -23.02 -9.11
C GLN A 3 23.82 -22.52 -9.43
N THR A 4 22.89 -23.44 -9.70
CA THR A 4 21.46 -23.16 -9.66
C THR A 4 21.12 -22.81 -8.21
N LYS A 5 21.21 -21.51 -7.87
CA LYS A 5 20.77 -21.03 -6.56
C LYS A 5 19.31 -21.45 -6.41
N LYS A 6 19.06 -22.43 -5.55
CA LYS A 6 17.71 -22.88 -5.21
C LYS A 6 16.98 -21.66 -4.67
N LEU A 7 16.02 -21.15 -5.46
CA LEU A 7 15.17 -20.06 -5.00
C LEU A 7 14.29 -20.60 -3.87
N ILE A 8 14.09 -19.76 -2.87
CA ILE A 8 13.18 -20.02 -1.75
C ILE A 8 11.97 -19.13 -1.92
N ASP A 9 10.81 -19.57 -1.47
CA ASP A 9 9.59 -18.79 -1.60
C ASP A 9 9.56 -17.70 -0.54
N CYS A 10 9.24 -16.48 -0.95
CA CYS A 10 9.13 -15.36 -0.04
C CYS A 10 7.97 -15.56 0.92
N HIS A 11 8.22 -15.51 2.23
CA HIS A 11 7.20 -15.69 3.28
C HIS A 11 5.96 -14.79 3.10
N ASP A 12 6.12 -13.60 2.49
CA ASP A 12 5.04 -12.62 2.39
C ASP A 12 4.24 -12.66 1.07
N CYS A 13 4.75 -13.32 0.02
CA CYS A 13 4.06 -13.30 -1.28
C CYS A 13 4.32 -14.53 -2.15
N ASP A 14 4.93 -15.57 -1.58
CA ASP A 14 5.28 -16.85 -2.20
C ASP A 14 6.09 -16.76 -3.49
N HIS A 15 6.57 -15.57 -3.84
CA HIS A 15 7.41 -15.37 -5.02
C HIS A 15 8.79 -15.98 -4.77
N PRO A 16 9.37 -16.70 -5.74
CA PRO A 16 10.70 -17.28 -5.60
C PRO A 16 11.75 -16.16 -5.51
N VAL A 17 12.57 -16.20 -4.47
CA VAL A 17 13.61 -15.21 -4.18
C VAL A 17 14.95 -15.88 -3.90
N SER A 18 16.04 -15.15 -4.15
CA SER A 18 17.37 -15.63 -3.82
C SER A 18 17.52 -15.79 -2.29
N PRO A 19 18.19 -16.84 -1.80
CA PRO A 19 18.54 -16.99 -0.38
C PRO A 19 19.40 -15.87 0.20
N SER A 20 19.98 -15.04 -0.66
CA SER A 20 20.80 -13.88 -0.30
C SER A 20 20.11 -12.54 -0.54
N ALA A 21 18.81 -12.53 -0.85
CA ALA A 21 18.08 -11.29 -1.13
C ALA A 21 17.82 -10.49 0.16
N SER A 22 18.27 -9.23 0.19
CA SER A 22 17.97 -8.30 1.30
C SER A 22 16.53 -7.77 1.26
N ALA A 23 15.86 -7.87 0.12
CA ALA A 23 14.43 -7.63 -0.02
C ALA A 23 13.83 -8.49 -1.14
N CYS A 24 12.54 -8.82 -1.03
CA CYS A 24 11.81 -9.48 -2.10
C CYS A 24 11.63 -8.50 -3.28
N PRO A 25 12.08 -8.83 -4.50
CA PRO A 25 11.92 -7.97 -5.67
C PRO A 25 10.45 -7.80 -6.07
N ASN A 26 9.59 -8.76 -5.69
CA ASN A 26 8.18 -8.72 -6.03
C ASN A 26 7.36 -7.91 -5.00
N CYS A 27 7.36 -8.31 -3.72
CA CYS A 27 6.56 -7.63 -2.69
C CYS A 27 7.29 -6.53 -1.91
N GLY A 28 8.60 -6.36 -2.10
CA GLY A 28 9.41 -5.39 -1.36
C GLY A 28 9.62 -5.74 0.12
N SER A 29 9.26 -6.97 0.55
CA SER A 29 9.51 -7.42 1.93
C SER A 29 11.00 -7.36 2.24
N LYS A 30 11.37 -6.72 3.35
CA LYS A 30 12.76 -6.68 3.84
C LYS A 30 13.15 -7.92 4.65
N VAL A 31 12.20 -8.83 4.88
CA VAL A 31 12.38 -10.12 5.55
C VAL A 31 11.82 -11.23 4.66
N PRO A 32 12.40 -11.46 3.47
CA PRO A 32 11.88 -12.45 2.54
C PRO A 32 11.83 -13.87 3.13
N PHE A 33 12.66 -14.15 4.14
CA PHE A 33 12.74 -15.42 4.89
C PHE A 33 11.74 -15.53 6.06
N GLY A 34 10.89 -14.53 6.24
CA GLY A 34 10.02 -14.40 7.41
C GLY A 34 10.70 -13.66 8.57
N PRO A 35 9.91 -13.15 9.53
CA PRO A 35 10.45 -12.51 10.72
C PRO A 35 11.26 -13.54 11.54
N PRO A 36 12.38 -13.14 12.18
CA PRO A 36 13.02 -14.01 13.17
C PRO A 36 11.95 -14.38 14.20
N VAL A 37 11.88 -15.67 14.55
CA VAL A 37 10.90 -16.22 15.49
C VAL A 37 11.18 -15.65 16.88
N LEU A 38 10.77 -14.41 17.11
CA LEU A 38 10.84 -13.76 18.41
C LEU A 38 9.74 -14.41 19.25
N HIS A 39 10.15 -15.15 20.27
CA HIS A 39 9.34 -15.76 21.34
C HIS A 39 7.83 -15.46 21.26
N ARG A 40 7.02 -16.54 21.10
CA ARG A 40 5.57 -16.83 21.33
C ARG A 40 4.54 -15.71 21.65
N LYS A 41 4.93 -14.50 22.05
CA LYS A 41 4.09 -13.37 22.47
C LYS A 41 4.15 -12.12 21.57
N ARG A 42 4.94 -12.08 20.50
CA ARG A 42 4.88 -10.98 19.53
C ARG A 42 4.24 -11.46 18.22
N PRO A 43 3.16 -10.81 17.74
CA PRO A 43 2.64 -11.12 16.41
C PRO A 43 3.73 -10.86 15.36
N PRO A 44 3.85 -11.71 14.33
CA PRO A 44 4.84 -11.54 13.26
C PRO A 44 4.70 -10.14 12.64
N VAL A 45 5.83 -9.50 12.31
CA VAL A 45 5.83 -8.13 11.78
C VAL A 45 5.09 -8.08 10.45
N TYR A 46 3.98 -7.35 10.48
CA TYR A 46 2.90 -7.23 9.52
C TYR A 46 3.29 -6.46 8.23
N ASN A 47 4.41 -6.79 7.58
CA ASN A 47 4.90 -5.99 6.44
C ASN A 47 3.91 -5.87 5.28
N ILE A 48 3.06 -6.89 5.08
CA ILE A 48 1.98 -6.87 4.09
C ILE A 48 0.89 -5.88 4.48
N GLU A 49 0.48 -5.85 5.75
CA GLU A 49 -0.55 -4.90 6.24
C GLU A 49 0.01 -3.50 6.31
N ALA A 50 1.25 -3.31 6.77
CA ALA A 50 1.93 -2.03 6.70
C ALA A 50 2.02 -1.49 5.25
N ARG A 51 2.19 -2.36 4.25
CA ARG A 51 2.16 -1.97 2.83
C ARG A 51 0.74 -1.71 2.33
N ASN A 52 -0.24 -2.51 2.75
CA ASN A 52 -1.65 -2.31 2.45
C ASN A 52 -2.12 -0.95 2.98
N ASP A 53 -1.83 -0.67 4.25
CA ASP A 53 -2.16 0.56 4.96
C ASP A 53 -1.45 1.75 4.32
N ARG A 54 -0.16 1.62 3.99
CA ARG A 54 0.56 2.66 3.26
C ARG A 54 -0.10 2.97 1.92
N ASN A 55 -0.53 1.96 1.16
CA ASN A 55 -1.23 2.22 -0.10
C ASN A 55 -2.59 2.88 0.16
N MET A 56 -3.35 2.42 1.15
CA MET A 56 -4.62 3.06 1.53
C MET A 56 -4.44 4.54 1.85
N VAL A 57 -3.45 4.88 2.69
CA VAL A 57 -3.12 6.28 3.03
C VAL A 57 -2.72 7.06 1.78
N VAL A 58 -1.86 6.51 0.92
CA VAL A 58 -1.42 7.20 -0.31
C VAL A 58 -2.59 7.51 -1.23
N PHE A 59 -3.48 6.55 -1.50
CA PHE A 59 -4.64 6.80 -2.37
C PHE A 59 -5.64 7.76 -1.73
N ALA A 60 -5.95 7.59 -0.43
CA ALA A 60 -6.87 8.47 0.28
C ALA A 60 -6.37 9.93 0.31
N VAL A 61 -5.09 10.14 0.62
CA VAL A 61 -4.49 11.49 0.67
C VAL A 61 -4.38 12.11 -0.72
N THR A 62 -3.97 11.34 -1.74
CA THR A 62 -3.84 11.87 -3.10
C THR A 62 -5.18 12.25 -3.70
N LEU A 63 -6.18 11.37 -3.66
CA LEU A 63 -7.51 11.65 -4.18
C LEU A 63 -8.25 12.70 -3.33
N GLY A 64 -8.10 12.66 -2.00
CA GLY A 64 -8.62 13.70 -1.11
C GLY A 64 -8.00 15.07 -1.38
N GLY A 65 -6.68 15.13 -1.58
CA GLY A 65 -5.97 16.36 -1.94
C GLY A 65 -6.39 16.91 -3.31
N LEU A 66 -6.54 16.04 -4.31
CA LEU A 66 -7.05 16.43 -5.63
C LEU A 66 -8.49 16.94 -5.57
N GLY A 67 -9.35 16.29 -4.79
CA GLY A 67 -10.72 16.75 -4.54
C GLY A 67 -10.75 18.11 -3.86
N ALA A 68 -9.95 18.30 -2.81
CA ALA A 68 -9.83 19.59 -2.13
C ALA A 68 -9.34 20.71 -3.08
N ALA A 69 -8.33 20.43 -3.91
CA ALA A 69 -7.82 21.37 -4.91
C ALA A 69 -8.90 21.73 -5.96
N TYR A 70 -9.66 20.75 -6.41
CA TYR A 70 -10.79 20.96 -7.32
C TYR A 70 -11.90 21.81 -6.68
N GLY A 71 -12.26 21.53 -5.43
CA GLY A 71 -13.24 22.31 -4.68
C GLY A 71 -12.82 23.76 -4.46
N PHE A 72 -11.53 24.01 -4.26
CA PHE A 72 -10.99 25.37 -4.20
C PHE A 72 -11.07 26.07 -5.56
N ALA A 73 -10.61 25.42 -6.63
CA ALA A 73 -10.56 25.98 -7.97
C ALA A 73 -11.94 26.32 -8.55
N THR A 74 -12.99 25.62 -8.12
CA THR A 74 -14.38 25.81 -8.58
C THR A 74 -15.20 26.75 -7.68
N SER A 75 -14.62 27.25 -6.60
CA SER A 75 -15.31 28.13 -5.66
C SER A 75 -15.45 29.56 -6.19
N ALA A 76 -16.56 30.22 -5.87
CA ALA A 76 -16.86 31.59 -6.28
C ALA A 76 -16.63 32.62 -5.16
N GLY A 77 -16.24 32.16 -3.97
CA GLY A 77 -16.01 33.00 -2.78
C GLY A 77 -15.69 32.18 -1.53
N PRO A 78 -15.33 32.85 -0.40
CA PRO A 78 -14.73 32.19 0.77
C PRO A 78 -15.62 31.12 1.41
N LEU A 79 -16.92 31.40 1.54
CA LEU A 79 -17.90 30.44 2.08
C LEU A 79 -18.08 29.23 1.17
N SER A 80 -18.19 29.46 -0.14
CA SER A 80 -18.27 28.36 -1.11
C SER A 80 -16.97 27.56 -1.17
N ALA A 81 -15.81 28.20 -0.99
CA ALA A 81 -14.52 27.53 -0.93
C ALA A 81 -14.46 26.57 0.26
N ALA A 82 -14.85 27.03 1.45
CA ALA A 82 -14.89 26.17 2.64
C ALA A 82 -15.77 24.93 2.41
N LEU A 83 -16.99 25.10 1.88
CA LEU A 83 -17.89 23.99 1.62
C LEU A 83 -17.36 23.03 0.56
N LEU A 84 -16.94 23.56 -0.60
CA LEU A 84 -16.51 22.74 -1.74
C LEU A 84 -15.18 22.04 -1.49
N VAL A 85 -14.22 22.69 -0.83
CA VAL A 85 -12.96 22.05 -0.43
C VAL A 85 -13.21 20.86 0.49
N THR A 86 -14.07 21.03 1.50
CA THR A 86 -14.41 19.94 2.42
C THR A 86 -15.19 18.84 1.72
N SER A 87 -16.19 19.17 0.91
CA SER A 87 -17.04 18.16 0.24
C SER A 87 -16.26 17.35 -0.79
N TYR A 88 -15.52 18.01 -1.69
CA TYR A 88 -14.74 17.31 -2.72
C TYR A 88 -13.52 16.59 -2.12
N GLY A 89 -12.90 17.15 -1.08
CA GLY A 89 -11.85 16.45 -0.34
C GLY A 89 -12.35 15.16 0.32
N MET A 90 -13.53 15.21 0.96
CA MET A 90 -14.15 14.03 1.57
C MET A 90 -14.54 12.98 0.52
N LEU A 91 -15.10 13.40 -0.62
CA LEU A 91 -15.39 12.51 -1.74
C LEU A 91 -14.12 11.81 -2.26
N GLY A 92 -13.01 12.55 -2.37
CA GLY A 92 -11.72 11.99 -2.77
C GLY A 92 -11.22 10.90 -1.81
N VAL A 93 -11.33 11.12 -0.50
CA VAL A 93 -10.97 10.11 0.52
C VAL A 93 -11.89 8.88 0.43
N LEU A 94 -13.21 9.10 0.33
CA LEU A 94 -14.21 8.02 0.24
C LEU A 94 -14.01 7.13 -0.98
N VAL A 95 -13.53 7.69 -2.10
CA VAL A 95 -13.21 6.94 -3.32
C VAL A 95 -11.80 6.33 -3.27
N GLY A 96 -10.84 7.00 -2.62
CA GLY A 96 -9.45 6.52 -2.55
C GLY A 96 -9.26 5.24 -1.74
N VAL A 97 -9.99 5.08 -0.64
CA VAL A 97 -9.92 3.86 0.19
C VAL A 97 -10.35 2.59 -0.58
N PRO A 98 -11.53 2.52 -1.21
CA PRO A 98 -11.93 1.33 -1.97
C PRO A 98 -11.05 1.10 -3.20
N LEU A 99 -10.53 2.15 -3.86
CA LEU A 99 -9.57 2.01 -4.95
C LEU A 99 -8.26 1.36 -4.47
N ALA A 100 -7.74 1.76 -3.31
CA ALA A 100 -6.56 1.10 -2.73
C ALA A 100 -6.82 -0.36 -2.39
N ALA A 101 -8.00 -0.67 -1.83
CA ALA A 101 -8.40 -2.04 -1.54
C ALA A 101 -8.43 -2.89 -2.82
N LEU A 102 -9.07 -2.39 -3.88
CA LEU A 102 -9.11 -3.05 -5.19
C LEU A 102 -7.69 -3.25 -5.75
N PHE A 103 -6.84 -2.24 -5.71
CA PHE A 103 -5.45 -2.32 -6.19
C PHE A 103 -4.60 -3.32 -5.38
N ASN A 104 -4.86 -3.48 -4.09
CA ASN A 104 -4.18 -4.45 -3.25
C ASN A 104 -4.67 -5.88 -3.54
N VAL A 105 -5.95 -6.08 -3.82
CA VAL A 105 -6.52 -7.38 -4.22
C VAL A 105 -6.07 -7.80 -5.62
N THR A 106 -6.17 -6.91 -6.62
CA THR A 106 -5.78 -7.22 -8.00
C THR A 106 -4.29 -7.56 -8.11
N ARG A 107 -3.42 -6.88 -7.36
CA ARG A 107 -1.99 -7.24 -7.31
C ARG A 107 -1.71 -8.60 -6.68
N ARG A 108 -2.62 -9.15 -5.87
CA ARG A 108 -2.50 -10.53 -5.38
C ARG A 108 -3.00 -11.54 -6.39
N LEU A 109 -4.04 -11.21 -7.16
CA LEU A 109 -4.63 -12.11 -8.16
C LEU A 109 -3.79 -12.25 -9.44
N TRP A 110 -2.98 -11.25 -9.77
CA TRP A 110 -2.10 -11.27 -10.96
C TRP A 110 -0.67 -11.74 -10.64
N ARG A 111 -0.48 -12.42 -9.52
CA ARG A 111 0.76 -13.08 -9.11
C ARG A 111 0.53 -14.57 -9.03
#